data_AF-F6QQD9-F1
#
_entry.id   AF-F6QQD9-F1
#
_cell.length_a   1.000
_cell.length_b   1.000
_cell.length_c   1.000
_cell.angle_alpha   90.00
_cell.angle_beta   90.00
_cell.angle_gamma   90.00
#
_symmetry.space_group_name_H-M   'P 1'
#
loop_
_entity.id
_entity.type
_entity.pdbx_description
1 polymer ?
#
loop_
_entity_poly.entity_id
_entity_poly.type
_entity_poly.pdbx_seq_one_letter_code
_entity_poly.pdbx_strand_id
1 'polypeptide(L)'
;MKLVTVLMLVALPLYCYAGSSGCSLLDNVVEKSVDPTVSKDEYRAYLKDFAQTDVEKKAADELKQCFLQQSNETLANFKQIKSYTTVYTVNNSNFLQDLWLRNVNWR
;
A
#
# COMPACT_ATOMS: atom_id res chain seq x y z
N MET A 1 7.32 11.00 -33.59
CA MET A 1 6.98 11.21 -32.17
C MET A 1 5.66 10.51 -31.79
N LYS A 2 5.55 9.20 -32.07
CA LYS A 2 4.36 8.38 -31.72
C LYS A 2 4.78 7.12 -30.95
N LEU A 3 5.95 6.55 -31.28
CA LEU A 3 6.51 5.40 -30.58
C LEU A 3 6.83 5.67 -29.10
N VAL A 4 7.40 6.83 -28.77
CA VAL A 4 7.77 7.16 -27.37
C VAL A 4 6.53 7.28 -26.49
N THR A 5 5.45 7.88 -27.00
CA THR A 5 4.17 8.00 -26.28
C THR A 5 3.50 6.64 -26.08
N VAL A 6 3.55 5.75 -27.09
CA VAL A 6 3.07 4.37 -26.95
C VAL A 6 3.90 3.58 -25.93
N LEU A 7 5.23 3.73 -25.94
CA LEU A 7 6.10 3.05 -24.98
C LEU A 7 5.83 3.49 -23.53
N MET A 8 5.61 4.79 -23.31
CA MET A 8 5.23 5.33 -22.00
C MET A 8 3.87 4.79 -21.54
N LEU A 9 2.88 4.73 -22.44
CA LEU A 9 1.54 4.20 -22.15
C LEU A 9 1.54 2.69 -21.83
N VAL A 10 2.45 1.90 -22.39
CA VAL A 10 2.62 0.48 -22.04
C VAL A 10 3.37 0.30 -20.71
N ALA A 11 4.28 1.21 -20.38
CA ALA A 11 4.98 1.19 -19.09
C ALA A 11 4.07 1.60 -17.92
N LEU A 12 3.10 2.50 -18.12
CA LEU A 12 2.19 2.99 -17.08
C LEU A 12 1.42 1.87 -16.34
N PRO A 13 0.79 0.87 -17.01
CA PRO A 13 0.18 -0.28 -16.36
C PRO A 13 1.16 -1.17 -15.59
N LEU A 14 2.43 -1.24 -16.03
CA LEU A 14 3.50 -1.98 -15.35
C LEU A 14 4.00 -1.23 -14.11
N TYR A 15 4.03 0.10 -14.16
CA TYR A 15 4.31 0.97 -13.01
C TYR A 15 3.16 0.99 -11.99
N CYS A 16 1.92 0.76 -12.42
CA CYS A 16 0.77 0.56 -11.53
C CYS A 16 0.79 -0.81 -10.80
N TYR A 17 1.76 -1.67 -11.07
CA TYR A 17 2.02 -2.90 -10.30
C TYR A 17 2.87 -2.63 -9.03
N ALA A 18 2.89 -1.39 -8.55
CA ALA A 18 3.69 -0.97 -7.40
C ALA A 18 2.97 -1.30 -6.08
N GLY A 19 3.10 -2.54 -5.60
CA GLY A 19 2.70 -2.91 -4.25
C GLY A 19 1.19 -2.91 -4.01
N SER A 20 0.80 -3.46 -2.86
CA SER A 20 -0.59 -3.77 -2.57
C SER A 20 -1.45 -2.50 -2.43
N SER A 21 -0.84 -1.40 -2.01
CA SER A 21 -1.48 -0.08 -1.84
C SER A 21 -1.02 1.00 -2.83
N GLY A 22 -0.23 0.67 -3.86
CA GLY A 22 0.38 1.69 -4.73
C GLY A 22 1.62 2.37 -4.13
N CYS A 23 1.98 2.07 -2.88
CA CYS A 23 3.11 2.65 -2.16
C CYS A 23 3.71 1.64 -1.16
N SER A 24 4.92 1.16 -1.43
CA SER A 24 5.61 0.17 -0.57
C SER A 24 5.85 0.69 0.84
N LEU A 25 6.05 1.99 1.00
CA LEU A 25 6.20 2.60 2.32
C LEU A 25 4.91 2.46 3.15
N LEU A 26 3.76 2.78 2.56
CA LEU A 26 2.46 2.68 3.22
C LEU A 26 2.13 1.22 3.57
N ASP A 27 2.42 0.28 2.67
CA ASP A 27 2.25 -1.15 2.91
C ASP A 27 3.00 -1.61 4.18
N ASN A 28 4.22 -1.14 4.38
CA ASN A 28 5.05 -1.46 5.53
C ASN A 28 4.58 -0.74 6.81
N VAL A 29 4.11 0.51 6.71
CA VAL A 29 3.50 1.21 7.86
C VAL A 29 2.30 0.43 8.38
N VAL A 30 1.40 0.00 7.49
CA VAL A 30 0.23 -0.79 7.85
C VAL A 30 0.65 -2.11 8.48
N GLU A 31 1.60 -2.82 7.87
CA GLU A 31 2.09 -4.11 8.37
C GLU A 31 2.68 -4.01 9.78
N LYS A 32 3.54 -3.01 10.02
CA LYS A 32 4.10 -2.76 11.36
C LYS A 32 3.07 -2.25 12.36
N SER A 33 2.01 -1.58 11.91
CA SER A 33 0.93 -1.12 12.79
C SER A 33 0.16 -2.30 13.37
N VAL A 34 -0.25 -3.23 12.51
CA VAL A 34 -1.11 -4.37 12.87
C VAL A 34 -0.36 -5.56 13.48
N ASP A 35 0.97 -5.56 13.44
CA ASP A 35 1.78 -6.59 14.08
C ASP A 35 1.85 -6.35 15.61
N PRO A 36 1.28 -7.26 16.44
CA PRO A 36 1.30 -7.10 17.89
C PRO A 36 2.69 -7.27 18.52
N THR A 37 3.65 -7.84 17.78
CA THR A 37 5.03 -8.05 18.26
C THR A 37 5.90 -6.79 18.14
N VAL A 38 5.50 -5.85 17.27
CA VAL A 38 6.20 -4.57 17.07
C VAL A 38 5.89 -3.63 18.24
N SER A 39 6.94 -3.18 18.92
CA SER A 39 6.82 -2.21 20.03
C SER A 39 6.52 -0.79 19.54
N LYS A 40 6.08 0.10 20.44
CA LYS A 40 5.92 1.53 20.12
C LYS A 40 7.24 2.18 19.72
N ASP A 41 8.33 1.85 20.40
CA ASP A 41 9.65 2.39 20.10
C ASP A 41 10.14 1.96 18.72
N GLU A 42 9.94 0.69 18.36
CA GLU A 42 10.26 0.18 17.03
C GLU A 42 9.41 0.85 15.95
N TYR A 43 8.10 0.98 16.18
CA TYR A 43 7.19 1.65 15.26
C TYR A 43 7.55 3.12 15.04
N ARG A 44 7.88 3.84 16.12
CA ARG A 44 8.33 5.22 16.06
C ARG A 44 9.67 5.36 15.36
N ALA A 45 10.61 4.43 15.59
CA ALA A 45 11.89 4.40 14.89
C ALA A 45 11.72 4.19 13.39
N TYR A 46 10.75 3.38 12.97
CA TYR A 46 10.39 3.20 11.57
C TYR A 46 9.82 4.48 10.93
N LEU A 47 9.05 5.26 11.70
CA LEU A 47 8.44 6.51 11.24
C LEU A 47 9.33 7.75 11.42
N LYS A 48 10.57 7.62 11.88
CA LYS A 48 11.44 8.75 12.27
C LYS A 48 11.60 9.83 11.20
N ASP A 49 11.58 9.46 9.92
CA ASP A 49 11.76 10.40 8.81
C ASP A 49 10.48 11.23 8.55
N PHE A 50 9.32 10.73 9.02
CA PHE A 50 7.99 11.34 8.90
C PHE A 50 7.49 11.96 10.21
N ALA A 51 8.02 11.53 11.36
CA ALA A 51 7.61 11.97 12.69
C ALA A 51 8.81 12.61 13.42
N GLN A 52 9.10 13.87 13.08
CA GLN A 52 10.29 14.58 13.54
C GLN A 52 10.01 15.39 14.81
N THR A 53 8.80 15.94 14.90
CA THR A 53 8.35 16.73 16.06
C THR A 53 7.88 15.82 17.20
N ASP A 54 7.87 16.34 18.43
CA ASP A 54 7.40 15.57 19.57
C ASP A 54 5.89 15.29 19.51
N VAL A 55 5.13 16.16 18.85
CA VAL A 55 3.70 15.96 18.57
C VAL A 55 3.50 14.78 17.63
N GLU A 56 4.26 14.68 16.53
CA GLU A 56 4.17 13.57 15.59
C GLU A 56 4.65 12.25 16.21
N LYS A 57 5.72 12.28 17.01
CA LYS A 57 6.19 11.11 17.77
C LYS A 57 5.12 10.60 18.73
N LYS A 58 4.45 11.50 19.45
CA LYS A 58 3.33 11.16 20.33
C LYS A 58 2.16 10.58 19.54
N ALA A 59 1.82 11.17 18.40
CA ALA A 59 0.79 10.65 17.52
C ALA A 59 1.12 9.24 16.99
N ALA A 60 2.39 8.96 16.66
CA ALA A 60 2.83 7.62 16.27
C ALA A 60 2.70 6.60 17.41
N ASP A 61 3.02 7.01 18.64
CA ASP A 61 2.84 6.18 19.84
C ASP A 61 1.37 5.90 20.14
N GLU A 62 0.51 6.92 20.07
CA GLU A 62 -0.93 6.81 20.26
C GLU A 62 -1.56 5.91 19.18
N LEU A 63 -1.19 6.12 17.91
CA LEU A 63 -1.62 5.28 16.79
C LEU A 63 -1.24 3.81 17.02
N LYS A 64 0.02 3.53 17.39
CA LYS A 64 0.46 2.15 17.65
C LYS A 64 -0.25 1.56 18.86
N GLN A 65 -0.47 2.35 19.92
CA GLN A 65 -1.20 1.92 21.10
C GLN A 65 -2.63 1.49 20.77
N CYS A 66 -3.32 2.19 19.85
CA CYS A 66 -4.66 1.80 19.40
C CYS A 66 -4.68 0.39 18.81
N PHE A 67 -3.68 0.01 18.00
CA PHE A 67 -3.55 -1.34 17.45
C PHE A 67 -3.20 -2.38 18.51
N LEU A 68 -2.30 -2.06 19.44
CA LEU A 68 -1.94 -2.96 20.54
C LEU A 68 -3.11 -3.26 21.50
N GLN A 69 -4.13 -2.39 21.52
CA GLN A 69 -5.36 -2.60 22.30
C GLN A 69 -6.41 -3.43 21.55
N GLN A 70 -6.22 -3.73 20.26
CA GLN A 70 -7.15 -4.56 19.49
C GLN A 70 -6.97 -6.05 19.79
N SER A 71 -8.02 -6.84 19.57
CA SER A 71 -7.93 -8.30 19.62
C SER A 71 -7.12 -8.85 18.43
N ASN A 72 -6.53 -10.04 18.60
CA ASN A 72 -5.84 -10.74 17.51
C ASN A 72 -6.74 -10.96 16.29
N GLU A 73 -8.03 -11.19 16.49
CA GLU A 73 -9.02 -11.32 15.42
C GLU A 73 -9.17 -10.01 14.63
N THR A 74 -9.33 -8.88 15.34
CA THR A 74 -9.42 -7.57 14.68
C THR A 74 -8.13 -7.25 13.90
N LEU A 75 -6.96 -7.52 14.48
CA LEU A 75 -5.68 -7.33 13.78
C LEU A 75 -5.56 -8.22 12.52
N ALA A 76 -6.03 -9.47 12.59
CA ALA A 76 -6.09 -10.36 11.43
C ALA A 76 -7.06 -9.85 10.35
N ASN A 77 -8.22 -9.32 10.76
CA ASN A 77 -9.19 -8.73 9.83
C ASN A 77 -8.62 -7.48 9.14
N PHE A 78 -7.87 -6.63 9.84
CA PHE A 78 -7.17 -5.50 9.21
C PHE A 78 -6.13 -5.95 8.17
N LYS A 79 -5.36 -7.01 8.46
CA LYS A 79 -4.45 -7.62 7.47
C LYS A 79 -5.19 -8.10 6.23
N GLN A 80 -6.40 -8.65 6.40
CA GLN A 80 -7.22 -9.10 5.27
C GLN A 80 -7.82 -7.94 4.47
N ILE A 81 -8.23 -6.83 5.09
CA ILE A 81 -8.74 -5.63 4.38
C ILE A 81 -7.69 -5.08 3.40
N LYS A 82 -6.40 -5.11 3.79
CA LYS A 82 -5.27 -4.82 2.87
C LYS A 82 -5.34 -5.71 1.62
N SER A 83 -5.56 -7.02 1.79
CA SER A 83 -5.67 -7.96 0.67
C SER A 83 -6.92 -7.75 -0.19
N TYR A 84 -8.09 -7.45 0.37
CA TYR A 84 -9.30 -7.29 -0.45
C TYR A 84 -9.25 -6.02 -1.31
N THR A 85 -8.71 -4.91 -0.78
CA THR A 85 -8.54 -3.67 -1.54
C THR A 85 -7.60 -3.88 -2.73
N THR A 86 -6.59 -4.75 -2.58
CA THR A 86 -5.70 -5.16 -3.68
C THR A 86 -6.39 -6.02 -4.72
N VAL A 87 -7.25 -6.95 -4.32
CA VAL A 87 -7.97 -7.80 -5.27
C VAL A 87 -8.94 -6.97 -6.12
N TYR A 88 -9.63 -5.98 -5.54
CA TYR A 88 -10.49 -5.08 -6.33
C TYR A 88 -9.69 -4.16 -7.26
N THR A 89 -8.53 -3.65 -6.85
CA THR A 89 -7.68 -2.79 -7.68
C THR A 89 -6.88 -3.57 -8.74
N VAL A 90 -6.43 -4.79 -8.43
CA VAL A 90 -5.79 -5.72 -9.37
C VAL A 90 -6.81 -6.25 -10.38
N ASN A 91 -8.02 -6.65 -9.95
CA ASN A 91 -9.06 -7.05 -10.90
C ASN A 91 -9.50 -5.90 -11.81
N ASN A 92 -9.55 -4.66 -11.30
CA ASN A 92 -9.88 -3.50 -12.11
C ASN A 92 -8.73 -3.09 -13.05
N SER A 93 -7.47 -3.17 -12.61
CA SER A 93 -6.31 -2.91 -13.47
C SER A 93 -6.09 -4.00 -14.52
N ASN A 94 -6.32 -5.28 -14.20
CA ASN A 94 -6.34 -6.39 -15.16
C ASN A 94 -7.50 -6.21 -16.17
N PHE A 95 -8.68 -5.76 -15.73
CA PHE A 95 -9.80 -5.43 -16.62
C PHE A 95 -9.46 -4.27 -17.58
N LEU A 96 -8.80 -3.22 -17.09
CA LEU A 96 -8.35 -2.09 -17.92
C LEU A 96 -7.20 -2.48 -18.86
N GLN A 97 -6.28 -3.37 -18.43
CA GLN A 97 -5.24 -3.95 -19.29
C GLN A 97 -5.86 -4.84 -20.37
N ASP A 98 -6.83 -5.69 -20.03
CA ASP A 98 -7.56 -6.54 -20.99
C ASP A 98 -8.42 -5.72 -21.98
N LEU A 99 -8.99 -4.60 -21.54
CA LEU A 99 -9.70 -3.64 -22.40
C LEU A 99 -8.73 -2.90 -23.32
N TRP A 100 -7.54 -2.55 -22.84
CA TRP A 100 -6.47 -1.98 -23.66
C TRP A 100 -5.96 -2.97 -24.70
N LEU A 101 -5.61 -4.19 -24.30
CA LEU A 101 -5.12 -5.25 -25.21
C LEU A 101 -6.16 -5.62 -26.28
N ARG A 102 -7.46 -5.57 -25.95
CA ARG A 102 -8.55 -5.80 -26.92
C ARG A 102 -8.79 -4.63 -27.88
N ASN A 103 -8.47 -3.40 -27.50
CA ASN A 103 -8.68 -2.20 -28.34
C ASN A 103 -7.42 -1.72 -29.08
N VAL A 104 -6.25 -2.32 -28.82
CA VAL A 104 -5.04 -2.09 -29.62
C VAL A 104 -5.02 -3.05 -30.80
N ASN A 105 -5.17 -2.51 -32.01
CA ASN A 105 -4.98 -3.27 -33.24
C ASN A 105 -3.48 -3.40 -33.53
N TRP A 106 -2.90 -4.59 -33.32
CA TRP A 106 -1.48 -4.88 -33.53
C TRP A 106 -1.12 -5.19 -34.99
N ARG A 107 -1.86 -4.62 -35.94
CA ARG A 107 -1.68 -4.83 -37.38
C ARG A 107 -1.08 -3.62 -38.07
#